data_AF-A0A0G2E8E0-F1
#
_entry.id   AF-A0A0G2E8E0-F1
#
_cell.length_a   1.000
_cell.length_b   1.000
_cell.length_c   1.000
_cell.angle_alpha   90.00
_cell.angle_beta   90.00
_cell.angle_gamma   90.00
#
_symmetry.space_group_name_H-M   'P 1'
#
loop_
_entity.id
_entity.type
_entity.pdbx_description
1 polymer ?
#
loop_
_entity_poly.entity_id
_entity_poly.type
_entity_poly.pdbx_seq_one_letter_code
_entity_poly.pdbx_strand_id
1 'polypeptide(L)'
;MSLLFRSLLSVLAVSHVSVGAALFPRATTSFDLQAFGTNNNGTTISESSVFYADGTAYVGSVKPANASAVYSIFLAQSTSDPTSLVISEANLTSGSNSTTNDVVGSLLSINTTATAYESVTFTSSDNSTNTTSSGLTTSGFRFYGSSLIWRDDNSSAMESLFYAWPVAGQEEEDIWILKWNTEKLIVSKSIPVALREE
;
A
#
# COMPACT_ATOMS: atom_id res chain seq x y z
N MET A 1 -15.41 75.33 18.14
CA MET A 1 -14.39 74.59 18.94
C MET A 1 -15.15 73.45 19.63
N SER A 2 -15.23 72.26 19.00
CA SER A 2 -14.35 71.08 19.24
C SER A 2 -14.49 70.59 20.69
N LEU A 3 -14.85 69.35 21.06
CA LEU A 3 -14.52 68.04 20.48
C LEU A 3 -15.63 66.99 20.71
N LEU A 4 -15.73 66.07 19.75
CA LEU A 4 -16.36 64.74 19.84
C LEU A 4 -15.58 63.82 20.78
N PHE A 5 -16.25 63.06 21.64
CA PHE A 5 -15.65 61.90 22.32
C PHE A 5 -16.29 60.61 21.78
N ARG A 6 -15.54 59.88 20.95
CA ARG A 6 -15.87 58.54 20.46
C ARG A 6 -15.35 57.53 21.48
N SER A 7 -16.23 56.68 22.02
CA SER A 7 -15.81 55.54 22.85
C SER A 7 -15.47 54.35 21.93
N LEU A 8 -14.24 53.84 22.07
CA LEU A 8 -13.70 52.71 21.33
C LEU A 8 -14.23 51.39 21.91
N LEU A 9 -14.84 50.55 21.07
CA LEU A 9 -15.15 49.16 21.38
C LEU A 9 -13.87 48.32 21.19
N SER A 10 -13.36 47.71 22.25
CA SER A 10 -12.22 46.78 22.17
C SER A 10 -12.76 45.36 22.04
N VAL A 11 -12.60 44.74 20.87
CA VAL A 11 -12.94 43.32 20.63
C VAL A 11 -11.66 42.50 20.83
N LEU A 12 -11.64 41.66 21.86
CA LEU A 12 -10.56 40.73 22.16
C LEU A 12 -10.78 39.44 21.35
N ALA A 13 -10.01 39.25 20.27
CA ALA A 13 -10.02 38.01 19.51
C ALA A 13 -9.09 36.98 20.18
N VAL A 14 -9.67 35.94 20.80
CA VAL A 14 -8.92 34.79 21.31
C VAL A 14 -8.66 33.86 20.13
N SER A 15 -7.45 33.89 19.58
CA SER A 15 -6.98 32.94 18.58
C SER A 15 -6.74 31.58 19.24
N HIS A 16 -7.59 30.60 18.92
CA HIS A 16 -7.35 29.21 19.29
C HIS A 16 -6.25 28.64 18.38
N VAL A 17 -5.09 28.37 18.93
CA VAL A 17 -4.07 27.55 18.27
C VAL A 17 -4.48 26.10 18.48
N SER A 18 -5.12 25.49 17.48
CA SER A 18 -5.32 24.05 17.45
C SER A 18 -3.96 23.39 17.20
N VAL A 19 -3.37 22.82 18.26
CA VAL A 19 -2.23 21.94 18.13
C VAL A 19 -2.73 20.66 17.46
N GLY A 20 -2.36 20.45 16.19
CA GLY A 20 -2.65 19.20 15.50
C GLY A 20 -2.02 18.04 16.26
N ALA A 21 -2.82 16.99 16.51
CA ALA A 21 -2.31 15.77 17.11
C ALA A 21 -1.21 15.19 16.21
N ALA A 22 -0.04 14.93 16.78
CA ALA A 22 0.98 14.14 16.09
C ALA A 22 0.37 12.76 15.80
N LEU A 23 0.39 12.35 14.53
CA LEU A 23 0.01 11.00 14.12
C LEU A 23 1.02 10.03 14.73
N PHE A 24 0.62 9.33 15.79
CA PHE A 24 1.40 8.20 16.27
C PHE A 24 1.33 7.08 15.23
N PRO A 25 2.44 6.42 14.89
CA PRO A 25 2.37 5.15 14.19
C PRO A 25 1.59 4.17 15.07
N ARG A 26 0.50 3.63 14.54
CA ARG A 26 -0.18 2.48 15.13
C ARG A 26 0.74 1.28 14.92
N ALA A 27 1.37 0.75 15.98
CA ALA A 27 2.23 -0.42 15.86
C ALA A 27 1.74 -1.56 16.78
N THR A 28 1.64 -2.75 16.19
CA THR A 28 2.01 -4.12 16.68
C THR A 28 1.00 -5.27 16.42
N THR A 29 -0.08 -5.09 15.65
CA THR A 29 -0.96 -6.21 15.27
C THR A 29 -0.77 -6.58 13.80
N SER A 30 -0.61 -7.87 13.52
CA SER A 30 -0.78 -8.44 12.17
C SER A 30 -2.14 -8.00 11.62
N PHE A 31 -2.22 -7.68 10.32
CA PHE A 31 -3.46 -7.29 9.64
C PHE A 31 -3.53 -7.86 8.23
N ASP A 32 -4.75 -7.96 7.69
CA ASP A 32 -4.96 -8.27 6.29
C ASP A 32 -4.87 -7.00 5.46
N LEU A 33 -4.19 -7.07 4.31
CA LEU A 33 -4.20 -5.97 3.34
C LEU A 33 -5.24 -6.27 2.27
N GLN A 34 -6.22 -5.40 2.10
CA GLN A 34 -7.30 -5.58 1.12
C GLN A 34 -7.27 -4.48 0.06
N ALA A 35 -7.67 -4.82 -1.15
CA ALA A 35 -7.75 -3.91 -2.29
C ALA A 35 -9.19 -3.52 -2.61
N PHE A 36 -9.37 -2.24 -2.95
CA PHE A 36 -10.65 -1.65 -3.33
C PHE A 36 -10.46 -0.76 -4.55
N GLY A 37 -11.26 -0.93 -5.59
CA GLY A 37 -11.14 -0.07 -6.77
C GLY A 37 -12.20 -0.32 -7.82
N THR A 38 -12.40 0.66 -8.70
CA THR A 38 -13.29 0.56 -9.85
C THR A 38 -12.61 1.21 -11.05
N ASN A 39 -12.67 0.58 -12.22
CA ASN A 39 -12.18 1.18 -13.46
C ASN A 39 -13.30 1.89 -14.24
N ASN A 40 -12.93 2.60 -15.30
CA ASN A 40 -13.87 3.33 -16.15
C ASN A 40 -14.90 2.43 -16.87
N ASN A 41 -14.63 1.13 -16.95
CA ASN A 41 -15.52 0.13 -17.56
C ASN A 41 -16.53 -0.46 -16.56
N GLY A 42 -16.46 -0.05 -15.28
CA GLY A 42 -17.35 -0.53 -14.21
C GLY A 42 -16.89 -1.83 -13.54
N THR A 43 -15.76 -2.41 -13.94
CA THR A 43 -15.16 -3.55 -13.22
C THR A 43 -14.73 -3.06 -11.84
N THR A 44 -15.19 -3.76 -10.80
CA THR A 44 -14.97 -3.38 -9.40
C THR A 44 -14.29 -4.50 -8.65
N ILE A 45 -13.27 -4.14 -7.87
CA ILE A 45 -12.66 -4.97 -6.84
C ILE A 45 -13.22 -4.47 -5.51
N SER A 46 -13.90 -5.36 -4.79
CA SER A 46 -14.51 -5.09 -3.49
C SER A 46 -13.90 -6.04 -2.47
N GLU A 47 -13.15 -5.50 -1.50
CA GLU A 47 -12.65 -6.27 -0.34
C GLU A 47 -11.85 -7.52 -0.73
N SER A 48 -11.02 -7.41 -1.78
CA SER A 48 -10.20 -8.54 -2.22
C SER A 48 -8.86 -8.56 -1.48
N SER A 49 -8.55 -9.67 -0.82
CA SER A 49 -7.29 -9.84 -0.08
C SER A 49 -6.06 -9.75 -1.00
N VAL A 50 -5.01 -9.15 -0.48
CA VAL A 50 -3.66 -9.22 -1.05
C VAL A 50 -2.99 -10.50 -0.56
N PHE A 51 -2.41 -11.27 -1.46
CA PHE A 51 -1.75 -12.54 -1.14
C PHE A 51 -0.41 -12.68 -1.87
N TYR A 52 0.43 -13.59 -1.38
CA TYR A 52 1.73 -13.90 -1.97
C TYR A 52 1.59 -15.02 -2.99
N ALA A 53 2.19 -14.85 -4.16
CA ALA A 53 2.50 -15.97 -5.06
C ALA A 53 3.86 -15.80 -5.74
N ASP A 54 4.76 -16.76 -5.57
CA ASP A 54 6.11 -16.80 -6.15
C ASP A 54 6.89 -15.46 -6.11
N GLY A 55 6.81 -14.75 -4.97
CA GLY A 55 7.52 -13.48 -4.75
C GLY A 55 6.76 -12.24 -5.20
N THR A 56 5.58 -12.41 -5.79
CA THR A 56 4.74 -11.31 -6.29
C THR A 56 3.48 -11.17 -5.46
N ALA A 57 3.01 -9.93 -5.28
CA ALA A 57 1.73 -9.64 -4.66
C ALA A 57 0.59 -9.73 -5.67
N TYR A 58 -0.45 -10.48 -5.31
CA TYR A 58 -1.68 -10.61 -6.07
C TYR A 58 -2.86 -10.14 -5.24
N VAL A 59 -3.97 -9.82 -5.90
CA VAL A 59 -5.24 -9.43 -5.31
C VAL A 59 -6.29 -10.44 -5.76
N GLY A 60 -7.13 -10.91 -4.84
CA GLY A 60 -8.26 -11.78 -5.16
C GLY A 60 -8.29 -13.06 -4.34
N SER A 61 -9.08 -14.03 -4.78
CA SER A 61 -9.29 -15.31 -4.09
C SER A 61 -8.81 -16.53 -4.89
N VAL A 62 -8.48 -16.36 -6.17
CA VAL A 62 -8.06 -17.45 -7.05
C VAL A 62 -6.53 -17.55 -7.12
N LYS A 63 -6.01 -18.76 -7.21
CA LYS A 63 -4.58 -19.04 -7.40
C LYS A 63 -4.15 -18.73 -8.85
N PRO A 64 -2.99 -18.09 -9.08
CA PRO A 64 -2.44 -17.98 -10.43
C PRO A 64 -2.07 -19.35 -10.99
N ALA A 65 -2.46 -19.64 -12.24
CA ALA A 65 -2.34 -20.97 -12.85
C ALA A 65 -0.90 -21.52 -12.86
N ASN A 66 0.11 -20.65 -12.95
CA ASN A 66 1.51 -21.03 -13.00
C ASN A 66 2.24 -20.86 -11.65
N ALA A 67 1.53 -20.52 -10.58
CA ALA A 67 2.16 -20.28 -9.28
C ALA A 67 2.50 -21.60 -8.57
N SER A 68 3.75 -21.73 -8.16
CA SER A 68 4.25 -22.90 -7.44
C SER A 68 3.94 -22.80 -5.94
N ALA A 69 4.14 -21.62 -5.36
CA ALA A 69 3.92 -21.34 -3.97
C ALA A 69 2.96 -20.14 -3.81
N VAL A 70 1.81 -20.39 -3.18
CA VAL A 70 0.77 -19.39 -2.92
C VAL A 70 0.41 -19.42 -1.44
N TYR A 71 0.37 -18.24 -0.82
CA TYR A 71 0.04 -18.07 0.59
C TYR A 71 -0.90 -16.88 0.79
N SER A 72 -1.93 -17.06 1.60
CA SER A 72 -2.60 -15.96 2.28
C SER A 72 -1.63 -15.40 3.31
N ILE A 73 -1.51 -14.09 3.40
CA ILE A 73 -0.50 -13.42 4.23
C ILE A 73 -1.17 -12.42 5.14
N PHE A 74 -0.62 -12.26 6.33
CA PHE A 74 -0.86 -11.10 7.18
C PHE A 74 0.41 -10.26 7.20
N LEU A 75 0.22 -8.95 7.18
CA LEU A 75 1.31 -7.98 7.23
C LEU A 75 1.39 -7.33 8.61
N ALA A 76 2.59 -6.87 8.95
CA ALA A 76 2.83 -5.99 10.08
C ALA A 76 3.82 -4.89 9.68
N GLN A 77 3.87 -3.80 10.44
CA GLN A 77 4.99 -2.87 10.35
C GLN A 77 6.27 -3.54 10.86
N SER A 78 7.37 -3.38 10.14
CA SER A 78 8.66 -3.92 10.59
C SER A 78 9.12 -3.23 11.86
N THR A 79 9.71 -4.00 12.77
CA THR A 79 10.30 -3.48 14.02
C THR A 79 11.62 -2.74 13.80
N SER A 80 12.33 -3.04 12.70
CA SER A 80 13.57 -2.36 12.32
C SER A 80 13.32 -1.05 11.58
N ASP A 81 12.21 -0.97 10.82
CA ASP A 81 11.78 0.22 10.10
C ASP A 81 10.24 0.29 10.07
N PRO A 82 9.60 1.20 10.81
CA PRO A 82 8.14 1.30 10.87
C PRO A 82 7.49 1.78 9.55
N THR A 83 8.29 2.18 8.57
CA THR A 83 7.82 2.52 7.22
C THR A 83 7.90 1.36 6.23
N SER A 84 8.36 0.20 6.69
CA SER A 84 8.40 -1.04 5.92
C SER A 84 7.28 -1.99 6.37
N LEU A 85 6.66 -2.70 5.43
CA LEU A 85 5.66 -3.74 5.73
C LEU A 85 6.26 -5.13 5.54
N VAL A 86 6.10 -5.99 6.54
CA VAL A 86 6.66 -7.34 6.58
C VAL A 86 5.55 -8.38 6.63
N ILE A 87 5.72 -9.52 5.95
CA ILE A 87 4.86 -10.69 6.16
C ILE A 87 5.11 -11.22 7.57
N SER A 88 4.14 -11.03 8.47
CA SER A 88 4.21 -11.52 9.85
C SER A 88 3.74 -12.96 9.97
N GLU A 89 2.72 -13.32 9.19
CA GLU A 89 2.14 -14.65 9.16
C GLU A 89 1.78 -15.02 7.72
N ALA A 90 1.85 -16.31 7.41
CA ALA A 90 1.45 -16.82 6.12
C ALA A 90 0.83 -18.21 6.25
N ASN A 91 -0.22 -18.46 5.49
CA ASN A 91 -0.96 -19.71 5.47
C ASN A 91 -1.04 -20.20 4.03
N LEU A 92 -0.76 -21.48 3.81
CA LEU A 92 -0.90 -22.08 2.49
C LEU A 92 -2.34 -21.95 2.01
N THR A 93 -2.53 -21.49 0.77
CA THR A 93 -3.85 -21.50 0.15
C THR A 93 -4.18 -22.91 -0.34
N SER A 94 -5.47 -23.26 -0.31
CA SER A 94 -5.98 -24.52 -0.87
C SER A 94 -5.57 -24.63 -2.34
N GLY A 95 -4.85 -25.69 -2.71
CA GLY A 95 -4.34 -25.91 -4.08
C GLY A 95 -2.90 -25.42 -4.33
N SER A 96 -2.20 -24.97 -3.28
CA SER A 96 -0.74 -24.76 -3.31
C SER A 96 0.00 -26.10 -3.17
N ASN A 97 1.06 -26.31 -3.95
CA ASN A 97 1.91 -27.51 -3.86
C ASN A 97 3.11 -27.30 -2.92
N SER A 98 3.16 -26.18 -2.20
CA SER A 98 4.28 -25.82 -1.34
C SER A 98 4.20 -26.51 0.04
N THR A 99 5.37 -26.90 0.58
CA THR A 99 5.51 -27.72 1.79
C THR A 99 6.13 -26.97 2.98
N THR A 100 6.61 -25.74 2.79
CA THR A 100 7.25 -24.91 3.83
C THR A 100 6.85 -23.44 3.69
N ASN A 101 6.60 -22.74 4.80
CA ASN A 101 6.27 -21.31 4.80
C ASN A 101 7.54 -20.46 5.02
N ASP A 102 8.32 -20.27 3.95
CA ASP A 102 9.59 -19.52 3.98
C ASP A 102 9.42 -18.03 3.60
N VAL A 103 8.17 -17.54 3.53
CA VAL A 103 7.88 -16.17 3.09
C VAL A 103 7.74 -15.19 4.26
N VAL A 104 7.55 -15.70 5.48
CA VAL A 104 7.49 -14.88 6.71
C VAL A 104 8.81 -14.12 6.86
N GLY A 105 8.71 -12.83 7.14
CA GLY A 105 9.86 -11.92 7.18
C GLY A 105 10.14 -11.20 5.85
N SER A 106 9.48 -11.58 4.75
CA SER A 106 9.65 -10.84 3.49
C SER A 106 8.97 -9.47 3.55
N LEU A 107 9.64 -8.46 3.00
CA LEU A 107 9.20 -7.08 2.94
C LEU A 107 8.46 -6.77 1.64
N LEU A 108 7.33 -6.07 1.74
CA LEU A 108 6.64 -5.50 0.58
C LEU A 108 7.58 -4.52 -0.12
N SER A 109 7.64 -4.56 -1.45
CA SER A 109 8.53 -3.72 -2.24
C SER A 109 7.89 -3.25 -3.53
N ILE A 110 8.24 -2.03 -3.92
CA ILE A 110 7.78 -1.37 -5.14
C ILE A 110 8.97 -0.75 -5.88
N ASN A 111 8.88 -0.64 -7.21
CA ASN A 111 9.86 0.09 -8.01
C ASN A 111 9.43 1.55 -8.16
N THR A 112 10.22 2.47 -7.63
CA THR A 112 9.92 3.92 -7.64
C THR A 112 10.71 4.68 -8.69
N THR A 113 11.46 3.98 -9.54
CA THR A 113 12.15 4.61 -10.68
C THR A 113 11.14 5.23 -11.62
N ALA A 114 11.53 6.36 -12.23
CA ALA A 114 10.71 6.99 -13.25
C ALA A 114 10.37 5.96 -14.34
N THR A 115 9.13 6.00 -14.80
CA THR A 115 8.59 5.07 -15.80
C THR A 115 8.35 3.63 -15.35
N ALA A 116 8.56 3.31 -14.07
CA ALA A 116 8.25 1.99 -13.55
C ALA A 116 6.73 1.70 -13.60
N TYR A 117 6.39 0.59 -14.25
CA TYR A 117 5.07 -0.04 -14.19
C TYR A 117 5.20 -1.53 -13.94
N GLU A 118 5.61 -1.87 -12.73
CA GLU A 118 6.04 -3.21 -12.35
C GLU A 118 5.14 -3.81 -11.26
N SER A 119 5.21 -5.13 -11.12
CA SER A 119 4.52 -5.84 -10.05
C SER A 119 5.05 -5.42 -8.69
N VAL A 120 4.15 -5.30 -7.71
CA VAL A 120 4.52 -5.23 -6.31
C VAL A 120 5.05 -6.60 -5.90
N THR A 121 6.20 -6.64 -5.25
CA THR A 121 6.89 -7.90 -4.92
C THR A 121 7.24 -7.98 -3.44
N PHE A 122 7.57 -9.17 -2.97
CA PHE A 122 8.10 -9.41 -1.64
C PHE A 122 9.58 -9.76 -1.72
N THR A 123 10.41 -9.03 -0.98
CA THR A 123 11.87 -9.21 -0.96
C THR A 123 12.32 -9.66 0.42
N SER A 124 13.38 -10.48 0.50
CA SER A 124 13.91 -10.94 1.79
C SER A 124 14.35 -9.76 2.67
N SER A 125 14.10 -9.86 3.98
CA SER A 125 14.44 -8.86 5.01
C SER A 125 15.93 -8.53 5.13
N ASP A 126 16.82 -9.38 4.61
CA ASP A 126 18.26 -9.13 4.59
C ASP A 126 18.67 -7.98 3.64
N ASN A 127 17.73 -7.48 2.82
CA ASN A 127 17.96 -6.39 1.89
C ASN A 127 17.50 -5.03 2.44
N SER A 128 17.88 -4.74 3.69
CA SER A 128 17.61 -3.48 4.41
C SER A 128 18.25 -2.22 3.78
N THR A 129 18.89 -2.33 2.63
CA THR A 129 19.39 -1.16 1.89
C THR A 129 18.29 -0.65 0.96
N ASN A 130 17.74 0.52 1.31
CA ASN A 130 16.61 1.26 0.71
C ASN A 130 16.51 1.39 -0.83
N THR A 131 17.46 0.86 -1.58
CA THR A 131 17.38 0.72 -3.03
C THR A 131 18.18 -0.52 -3.42
N THR A 132 17.51 -1.59 -3.84
CA THR A 132 18.22 -2.66 -4.55
C THR A 132 18.70 -2.11 -5.90
N SER A 133 19.70 -2.73 -6.54
CA SER A 133 20.24 -2.26 -7.84
C SER A 133 19.20 -2.14 -8.97
N SER A 134 17.95 -2.56 -8.75
CA SER A 134 16.81 -2.43 -9.68
C SER A 134 15.87 -1.25 -9.37
N GLY A 135 16.16 -0.41 -8.37
CA GLY A 135 15.29 0.73 -8.01
C GLY A 135 14.07 0.34 -7.16
N LEU A 136 14.09 -0.85 -6.57
CA LEU A 136 13.08 -1.28 -5.60
C LEU A 136 13.34 -0.64 -4.25
N THR A 137 12.28 -0.16 -3.60
CA THR A 137 12.28 0.23 -2.20
C THR A 137 11.32 -0.65 -1.41
N THR A 138 11.69 -0.94 -0.16
CA THR A 138 10.86 -1.66 0.83
C THR A 138 10.27 -0.74 1.90
N SER A 139 10.63 0.56 1.87
CA SER A 139 10.31 1.55 2.90
C SER A 139 9.50 2.71 2.33
N GLY A 140 9.02 3.58 3.23
CA GLY A 140 8.16 4.73 2.87
C GLY A 140 6.66 4.41 2.83
N PHE A 141 6.26 3.17 3.15
CA PHE A 141 4.87 2.77 3.30
C PHE A 141 4.31 3.30 4.62
N ARG A 142 3.17 3.98 4.55
CA ARG A 142 2.51 4.61 5.70
C ARG A 142 1.00 4.44 5.58
N PHE A 143 0.32 4.33 6.71
CA PHE A 143 -1.14 4.35 6.73
C PHE A 143 -1.67 5.76 7.02
N TYR A 144 -2.62 6.20 6.20
CA TYR A 144 -3.43 7.39 6.46
C TYR A 144 -4.88 6.96 6.67
N GLY A 145 -5.32 6.93 7.93
CA GLY A 145 -6.49 6.13 8.30
C GLY A 145 -6.16 4.65 8.11
N SER A 146 -7.05 3.89 7.46
CA SER A 146 -6.77 2.50 7.06
C SER A 146 -6.06 2.39 5.71
N SER A 147 -5.89 3.47 4.95
CA SER A 147 -5.36 3.40 3.58
C SER A 147 -3.84 3.43 3.54
N LEU A 148 -3.25 2.49 2.82
CA LEU A 148 -1.83 2.42 2.55
C LEU A 148 -1.43 3.44 1.48
N ILE A 149 -0.46 4.27 1.82
CA ILE A 149 0.20 5.23 0.92
C ILE A 149 1.70 4.96 0.94
N TRP A 150 2.36 5.33 -0.15
CA TRP A 150 3.80 5.42 -0.19
C TRP A 150 4.23 6.88 -0.20
N ARG A 151 5.33 7.19 0.49
CA ARG A 151 5.93 8.51 0.53
C ARG A 151 7.45 8.38 0.48
N ASP A 152 8.06 9.06 -0.47
CA ASP A 152 9.50 9.32 -0.45
C ASP A 152 9.85 10.23 0.74
N ASP A 153 10.77 9.78 1.60
CA ASP A 153 11.21 10.55 2.77
C ASP A 153 11.93 11.85 2.38
N ASN A 154 12.46 11.94 1.17
CA ASN A 154 13.05 13.16 0.62
C ASN A 154 12.01 14.12 0.01
N SER A 155 10.74 13.70 -0.03
CA SER A 155 9.63 14.47 -0.60
C SER A 155 8.49 14.65 0.41
N SER A 156 7.66 15.66 0.16
CA SER A 156 6.36 15.79 0.83
C SER A 156 5.22 15.13 0.06
N ALA A 157 5.49 14.56 -1.12
CA ALA A 157 4.49 13.90 -1.94
C ALA A 157 4.05 12.57 -1.33
N MET A 158 2.74 12.42 -1.13
CA MET A 158 2.10 11.16 -0.76
C MET A 158 1.46 10.58 -2.01
N GLU A 159 1.69 9.30 -2.28
CA GLU A 159 1.24 8.64 -3.49
C GLU A 159 0.56 7.30 -3.18
N SER A 160 -0.50 7.00 -3.94
CA SER A 160 -1.15 5.69 -3.94
C SER A 160 -1.34 5.29 -5.40
N LEU A 161 -0.30 4.69 -5.96
CA LEU A 161 -0.20 4.34 -7.39
C LEU A 161 -0.34 2.83 -7.59
N PHE A 162 -1.16 2.20 -6.75
CA PHE A 162 -1.45 0.78 -6.85
C PHE A 162 -2.51 0.52 -7.90
N TYR A 163 -2.26 -0.49 -8.74
CA TYR A 163 -3.18 -0.93 -9.77
C TYR A 163 -3.28 -2.45 -9.74
N ALA A 164 -4.50 -2.96 -9.87
CA ALA A 164 -4.75 -4.36 -10.15
C ALA A 164 -4.75 -4.60 -11.66
N TRP A 165 -3.93 -5.53 -12.12
CA TRP A 165 -3.78 -5.91 -13.53
C TRP A 165 -4.26 -7.33 -13.77
N PRO A 166 -5.15 -7.59 -14.75
CA PRO A 166 -5.65 -8.94 -15.02
C PRO A 166 -4.53 -9.94 -15.29
N VAL A 167 -4.68 -11.16 -14.77
CA VAL A 167 -3.76 -12.26 -15.06
C VAL A 167 -4.08 -12.84 -16.43
N ALA A 168 -3.06 -12.98 -17.29
CA ALA A 168 -3.25 -13.51 -18.63
C ALA A 168 -3.75 -14.96 -18.59
N GLY A 169 -4.84 -15.24 -19.31
CA GLY A 169 -5.51 -16.55 -19.30
C GLY A 169 -6.40 -16.81 -18.09
N GLN A 170 -6.55 -15.84 -17.18
CA GLN A 170 -7.45 -15.88 -16.03
C GLN A 170 -8.20 -14.53 -15.89
N GLU A 171 -8.50 -13.86 -17.01
CA GLU A 171 -9.08 -12.52 -17.02
C GLU A 171 -10.51 -12.44 -16.47
N GLU A 172 -11.22 -13.56 -16.45
CA GLU A 172 -12.59 -13.70 -15.94
C GLU A 172 -12.64 -14.28 -14.52
N GLU A 173 -11.47 -14.53 -13.91
CA GLU A 173 -11.36 -15.05 -12.55
C GLU A 173 -11.11 -13.92 -11.55
N ASP A 174 -11.41 -14.17 -10.27
CA ASP A 174 -11.19 -13.22 -9.18
C ASP A 174 -9.69 -13.20 -8.78
N ILE A 175 -8.85 -12.73 -9.70
CA ILE A 175 -7.40 -12.63 -9.55
C ILE A 175 -6.77 -11.52 -10.40
N TRP A 176 -5.93 -10.71 -9.77
CA TRP A 176 -5.14 -9.67 -10.42
C TRP A 176 -3.73 -9.63 -9.85
N ILE A 177 -2.75 -9.28 -10.68
CA ILE A 177 -1.41 -8.90 -10.22
C ILE A 177 -1.48 -7.49 -9.66
N LEU A 178 -0.98 -7.28 -8.45
CA LEU A 178 -0.83 -5.95 -7.89
C LEU A 178 0.40 -5.28 -8.51
N LYS A 179 0.24 -4.07 -9.03
CA LYS A 179 1.30 -3.28 -9.66
C LYS A 179 1.43 -1.90 -9.03
N TRP A 180 2.64 -1.35 -9.11
CA TRP A 180 2.93 0.06 -8.82
C TRP A 180 3.23 0.81 -10.13
N ASN A 181 2.59 1.95 -10.35
CA ASN A 181 2.63 2.69 -11.62
C ASN A 181 3.06 4.14 -11.42
N THR A 182 4.36 4.40 -11.50
CA THR A 182 4.93 5.74 -11.30
C THR A 182 4.45 6.76 -12.33
N GLU A 183 4.11 6.34 -13.55
CA GLU A 183 3.66 7.23 -14.62
C GLU A 183 2.19 7.61 -14.53
N LYS A 184 1.43 7.02 -13.61
CA LYS A 184 -0.02 7.26 -13.48
C LYS A 184 -0.78 6.95 -14.77
N LEU A 185 -0.22 6.09 -15.62
CA LEU A 185 -0.84 5.71 -16.89
C LEU A 185 -2.06 4.84 -16.63
N ILE A 186 -3.23 5.30 -17.08
CA ILE A 186 -4.42 4.46 -17.12
C ILE A 186 -4.27 3.57 -18.35
N VAL A 187 -3.97 2.29 -18.12
CA VAL A 187 -3.94 1.29 -19.18
C VAL A 187 -5.31 0.62 -19.23
N SER A 188 -5.84 0.34 -20.42
CA SER A 188 -7.26 0.02 -20.68
C SER A 188 -7.85 -1.20 -19.96
N LYS A 189 -7.06 -1.91 -19.16
CA LYS A 189 -7.45 -3.08 -18.35
C LYS A 189 -7.05 -2.98 -16.87
N SER A 190 -6.29 -1.96 -16.48
CA SER A 190 -5.88 -1.78 -15.08
C SER A 190 -7.02 -1.18 -14.27
N ILE A 191 -7.18 -1.65 -13.03
CA ILE A 191 -8.08 -1.06 -12.04
C ILE A 191 -7.20 -0.30 -11.04
N PRO A 192 -7.28 1.03 -10.91
CA PRO A 192 -6.61 1.71 -9.81
C PRO A 192 -7.22 1.23 -8.49
N VAL A 193 -6.38 0.87 -7.52
CA VAL A 193 -6.84 0.32 -6.24
C VAL A 193 -6.29 1.12 -5.07
N ALA A 194 -7.14 1.34 -4.07
CA ALA A 194 -6.72 1.70 -2.73
C ALA A 194 -6.47 0.41 -1.94
N LEU A 195 -5.33 0.34 -1.25
CA LEU A 195 -5.03 -0.75 -0.34
C LEU A 195 -5.36 -0.32 1.09
N ARG A 196 -6.01 -1.18 1.88
CA ARG A 196 -6.43 -0.87 3.25
C ARG A 196 -6.07 -1.99 4.22
N GLU A 197 -5.70 -1.62 5.44
CA GLU A 197 -5.63 -2.56 6.58
C GLU A 197 -7.05 -2.92 7.04
N GLU A 198 -7.29 -4.21 7.27
CA GLU A 198 -8.50 -4.78 7.89
C GLU A 198 -8.13 -5.79 8.99
#